data_AF-A0A259S0W0-F1
#
_entry.id   AF-A0A259S0W0-F1
#
_cell.length_a   1.000
_cell.length_b   1.000
_cell.length_c   1.000
_cell.angle_alpha   90.00
_cell.angle_beta   90.00
_cell.angle_gamma   90.00
#
_symmetry.space_group_name_H-M   'P 1'
#
loop_
_entity.id
_entity.type
_entity.pdbx_description
1 polymer ?
#
loop_
_entity_poly.entity_id
_entity_poly.type
_entity_poly.pdbx_seq_one_letter_code
_entity_poly.pdbx_strand_id
1 'polypeptide(L)'
;MDIKKTIRLLDPFLIEGVLSAKKISHARVVEMLHQLDFTTDKLEQDDDAVTIKLRILDDSALCHLLSGEANKFFLASRVSYERSTQNQLNNASWQAIENYYSAYYSVHYLLRLTGVSLTNIDGRSAKSIERGHWHANLPFSVPTGLYVMNYDSSSAVITLTKNKRRKSGGSHQDAWKLWVELVEKLSAQTNTDLFEYARIDMDLTEHKRFLVRSSSKYNPPEIRGEINYQFKGGSWIFEQKSAASIGVLQRKIAATGLSPISSASTPENLLANNMFIISLANAVFVRASERYPKGICRSLSNKY
;
A
#
# COMPACT_ATOMS: atom_id res chain seq x y z
N MET A 1 -15.15 -7.30 -9.56
CA MET A 1 -13.85 -7.98 -9.54
C MET A 1 -13.87 -9.19 -8.63
N ASP A 2 -13.43 -10.34 -9.13
CA ASP A 2 -13.34 -11.58 -8.35
C ASP A 2 -12.08 -11.58 -7.48
N ILE A 3 -12.25 -11.49 -6.17
CA ILE A 3 -11.15 -11.41 -5.21
C ILE A 3 -10.32 -12.70 -5.17
N LYS A 4 -10.95 -13.88 -5.25
CA LYS A 4 -10.22 -15.16 -5.17
C LYS A 4 -9.28 -15.30 -6.35
N LYS A 5 -9.76 -14.98 -7.54
CA LYS A 5 -8.94 -14.99 -8.75
C LYS A 5 -7.86 -13.91 -8.72
N THR A 6 -8.17 -12.71 -8.24
CA THR A 6 -7.16 -11.62 -8.08
C THR A 6 -6.03 -12.03 -7.13
N ILE A 7 -6.37 -12.73 -6.04
CA ILE A 7 -5.38 -13.29 -5.11
C ILE A 7 -4.44 -14.29 -5.81
N ARG A 8 -4.96 -15.16 -6.70
CA ARG A 8 -4.10 -16.08 -7.48
C ARG A 8 -3.16 -15.33 -8.42
N LEU A 9 -3.59 -14.22 -9.01
CA LEU A 9 -2.71 -13.36 -9.83
C LEU A 9 -1.66 -12.65 -8.98
N LEU A 10 -1.94 -12.39 -7.70
CA LEU A 10 -1.02 -11.74 -6.77
C LEU A 10 0.03 -12.71 -6.23
N ASP A 11 -0.28 -14.00 -6.11
CA ASP A 11 0.59 -15.01 -5.49
C ASP A 11 2.05 -15.03 -5.96
N PRO A 12 2.35 -14.94 -7.28
CA PRO A 12 3.74 -14.95 -7.74
C PRO A 12 4.57 -13.77 -7.24
N PHE A 13 3.94 -12.70 -6.76
CA PHE A 13 4.60 -11.50 -6.26
C PHE A 13 4.72 -11.47 -4.74
N LEU A 14 4.02 -12.35 -4.01
CA LEU A 14 4.05 -12.36 -2.56
C LEU A 14 5.33 -13.03 -2.05
N ILE A 15 5.95 -12.41 -1.06
CA ILE A 15 7.14 -12.95 -0.40
C ILE A 15 6.69 -13.89 0.71
N GLU A 16 6.89 -15.20 0.51
CA GLU A 16 6.45 -16.24 1.45
C GLU A 16 7.02 -16.02 2.86
N GLY A 17 8.27 -15.57 2.99
CA GLY A 17 8.87 -15.23 4.28
C GLY A 17 8.12 -14.13 5.04
N VAL A 18 7.58 -13.13 4.34
CA VAL A 18 6.81 -12.02 4.95
C VAL A 18 5.44 -12.53 5.44
N LEU A 19 4.77 -13.37 4.66
CA LEU A 19 3.48 -13.95 5.03
C LEU A 19 3.58 -14.95 6.19
N SER A 20 4.67 -15.73 6.22
CA SER A 20 4.90 -16.81 7.19
C SER A 20 5.66 -16.38 8.44
N ALA A 21 6.12 -15.12 8.50
CA ALA A 21 6.84 -14.55 9.62
C ALA A 21 6.11 -14.83 10.94
N LYS A 22 6.82 -15.44 11.88
CA LYS A 22 6.25 -15.86 13.17
C LYS A 22 6.14 -14.66 14.09
N LYS A 23 5.20 -14.73 15.04
CA LYS A 23 5.18 -13.76 16.13
C LYS A 23 6.36 -14.04 17.07
N ILE A 24 7.41 -13.24 16.96
CA ILE A 24 8.38 -13.07 18.05
C ILE A 24 7.69 -12.18 19.09
N SER A 25 7.91 -12.40 20.38
CA SER A 25 7.21 -11.72 21.49
C SER A 25 7.04 -10.20 21.26
N HIS A 26 6.02 -9.60 21.88
CA HIS A 26 5.59 -8.19 21.69
C HIS A 26 6.69 -7.10 21.76
N ALA A 27 7.92 -7.43 22.15
CA ALA A 27 9.05 -6.53 22.34
C ALA A 27 10.22 -6.71 21.34
N ARG A 28 10.19 -7.68 20.40
CA ARG A 28 11.32 -7.97 19.49
C ARG A 28 10.94 -8.00 18.01
N VAL A 29 10.10 -7.07 17.57
CA VAL A 29 9.95 -6.82 16.13
C VAL A 29 11.09 -5.89 15.74
N VAL A 30 11.87 -6.26 14.72
CA VAL A 30 12.74 -5.28 14.06
C VAL A 30 11.78 -4.27 13.42
N GLU A 31 11.74 -3.04 13.93
CA GLU A 31 10.86 -1.99 13.40
C GLU A 31 11.62 -1.02 12.50
N MET A 32 12.95 -1.03 12.62
CA MET A 32 13.81 -0.03 12.02
C MET A 32 14.93 -0.69 11.24
N LEU A 33 15.23 -0.14 10.06
CA LEU A 33 16.25 -0.67 9.16
C LEU A 33 17.63 -0.83 9.84
N HIS A 34 17.99 0.04 10.79
CA HIS A 34 19.28 -0.01 11.49
C HIS A 34 19.43 -1.18 12.48
N GLN A 35 18.37 -1.96 12.69
CA GLN A 35 18.39 -3.18 13.50
C GLN A 35 18.57 -4.44 12.65
N LEU A 36 18.62 -4.30 11.31
CA LEU A 36 18.93 -5.40 10.41
C LEU A 36 20.44 -5.51 10.20
N ASP A 37 20.91 -6.74 9.99
CA ASP A 37 22.26 -7.01 9.55
C ASP A 37 22.33 -6.94 8.01
N PHE A 38 23.14 -6.03 7.49
CA PHE A 38 23.31 -5.81 6.07
C PHE A 38 24.68 -5.22 5.73
N THR A 39 25.12 -5.38 4.47
CA THR A 39 26.22 -4.64 3.87
C THR A 39 25.70 -3.66 2.82
N THR A 40 26.37 -2.53 2.65
CA THR A 40 26.03 -1.57 1.59
C THR A 40 26.85 -1.92 0.35
N ASP A 41 26.20 -2.53 -0.64
CA ASP A 41 26.84 -3.01 -1.89
C ASP A 41 27.18 -1.85 -2.83
N LYS A 42 26.25 -0.90 -2.98
CA LYS A 42 26.38 0.19 -3.94
C LYS A 42 25.61 1.42 -3.49
N LEU A 43 26.17 2.59 -3.76
CA LEU A 43 25.47 3.86 -3.70
C LEU A 43 25.67 4.60 -5.02
N GLU A 44 24.57 4.98 -5.64
CA GLU A 44 24.53 5.77 -6.87
C GLU A 44 23.78 7.05 -6.59
N GLN A 45 24.37 8.17 -7.01
CA GLN A 45 23.79 9.47 -6.84
C GLN A 45 23.95 10.25 -8.13
N ASP A 46 22.82 10.60 -8.74
CA ASP A 46 22.77 11.56 -9.85
C ASP A 46 22.02 12.82 -9.39
N ASP A 47 21.75 13.72 -10.33
CA ASP A 47 21.05 14.96 -10.03
C ASP A 47 19.56 14.76 -9.69
N ASP A 48 18.99 13.61 -10.06
CA ASP A 48 17.56 13.31 -10.00
C ASP A 48 17.19 12.40 -8.82
N ALA A 49 18.08 11.50 -8.43
CA ALA A 49 17.83 10.46 -7.44
C ALA A 49 19.08 10.06 -6.63
N VAL A 50 18.80 9.44 -5.48
CA VAL A 50 19.77 8.63 -4.72
C VAL A 50 19.27 7.20 -4.73
N THR A 51 20.12 6.27 -5.15
CA THR A 51 19.85 4.83 -5.12
C THR A 51 20.90 4.13 -4.27
N ILE A 52 20.45 3.31 -3.33
CA ILE A 52 21.31 2.58 -2.40
C ILE A 52 20.93 1.10 -2.49
N LYS A 53 21.91 0.22 -2.67
CA LYS A 53 21.74 -1.23 -2.65
C LYS A 53 22.33 -1.78 -1.36
N LEU A 54 21.49 -2.47 -0.60
CA LEU A 54 21.86 -3.14 0.64
C LEU A 54 21.71 -4.64 0.44
N ARG A 55 22.74 -5.42 0.78
CA ARG A 55 22.67 -6.87 0.83
C ARG A 55 22.35 -7.31 2.24
N ILE A 56 21.26 -8.05 2.38
CA ILE A 56 20.72 -8.48 3.66
C ILE A 56 21.45 -9.75 4.08
N LEU A 57 21.86 -9.80 5.34
CA LEU A 57 22.58 -10.95 5.91
C LEU A 57 21.64 -11.86 6.71
N ASP A 58 20.48 -11.34 7.14
CA ASP A 58 19.41 -12.10 7.80
C ASP A 58 18.05 -11.80 7.15
N ASP A 59 17.70 -12.60 6.15
CA ASP A 59 16.42 -12.51 5.44
C ASP A 59 15.21 -12.74 6.36
N SER A 60 15.38 -13.55 7.41
CA SER A 60 14.32 -13.80 8.38
C SER A 60 14.03 -12.52 9.16
N ALA A 61 15.06 -11.81 9.65
CA ALA A 61 14.89 -10.54 10.34
C ALA A 61 14.18 -9.49 9.44
N LEU A 62 14.57 -9.42 8.16
CA LEU A 62 13.88 -8.54 7.20
C LEU A 62 12.42 -8.93 6.98
N CYS A 63 12.14 -10.23 6.82
CA CYS A 63 10.76 -10.71 6.66
C CYS A 63 9.90 -10.37 7.89
N HIS A 64 10.46 -10.44 9.10
CA HIS A 64 9.78 -10.00 10.32
C HIS A 64 9.51 -8.49 10.34
N LEU A 65 10.48 -7.66 9.92
CA LEU A 65 10.29 -6.21 9.76
C LEU A 65 9.15 -5.89 8.80
N LEU A 66 9.21 -6.45 7.59
CA LEU A 66 8.20 -6.24 6.54
C LEU A 66 6.82 -6.72 7.01
N SER A 67 6.75 -7.88 7.64
CA SER A 67 5.48 -8.45 8.12
C SER A 67 4.89 -7.63 9.27
N GLY A 68 5.73 -7.21 10.22
CA GLY A 68 5.31 -6.34 11.32
C GLY A 68 4.75 -5.01 10.80
N GLU A 69 5.49 -4.33 9.93
CA GLU A 69 5.07 -3.08 9.32
C GLU A 69 3.80 -3.24 8.46
N ALA A 70 3.73 -4.27 7.62
CA ALA A 70 2.56 -4.56 6.80
C ALA A 70 1.31 -4.69 7.70
N ASN A 71 1.39 -5.48 8.76
CA ASN A 71 0.26 -5.73 9.63
C ASN A 71 -0.16 -4.49 10.45
N LYS A 72 0.76 -3.57 10.78
CA LYS A 72 0.37 -2.25 11.35
C LYS A 72 -0.54 -1.48 10.39
N PHE A 73 -0.18 -1.45 9.10
CA PHE A 73 -1.01 -0.82 8.07
C PHE A 73 -2.34 -1.55 7.88
N PHE A 74 -2.36 -2.88 7.93
CA PHE A 74 -3.61 -3.63 7.87
C PHE A 74 -4.56 -3.28 9.03
N LEU A 75 -4.05 -3.23 10.27
CA LEU A 75 -4.87 -2.85 11.43
C LEU A 75 -5.38 -1.41 11.33
N ALA A 76 -4.52 -0.47 10.91
CA ALA A 76 -4.94 0.91 10.64
C ALA A 76 -6.03 0.98 9.57
N SER A 77 -5.93 0.16 8.53
CA SER A 77 -6.95 0.02 7.49
C SER A 77 -8.27 -0.47 8.06
N ARG A 78 -8.26 -1.50 8.91
CA ARG A 78 -9.46 -2.08 9.53
C ARG A 78 -10.17 -1.07 10.43
N VAL A 79 -9.44 -0.38 11.30
CA VAL A 79 -10.01 0.66 12.17
C VAL A 79 -10.59 1.82 11.35
N SER A 80 -9.90 2.26 10.29
CA SER A 80 -10.39 3.34 9.42
C SER A 80 -11.65 2.92 8.65
N TYR A 81 -11.70 1.66 8.20
CA TYR A 81 -12.87 1.10 7.54
C TYR A 81 -14.07 1.06 8.49
N GLU A 82 -13.88 0.52 9.69
CA GLU A 82 -14.93 0.43 10.70
C GLU A 82 -15.54 1.80 10.99
N ARG A 83 -14.71 2.82 11.24
CA ARG A 83 -15.16 4.21 11.44
C ARG A 83 -15.96 4.74 10.25
N SER A 84 -15.46 4.51 9.04
CA SER A 84 -16.18 4.94 7.82
C SER A 84 -17.58 4.36 7.73
N THR A 85 -17.78 3.12 8.19
CA THR A 85 -19.07 2.41 8.13
C THR A 85 -20.02 2.73 9.27
N GLN A 86 -19.57 3.45 10.31
CA GLN A 86 -20.44 3.85 11.41
C GLN A 86 -21.54 4.76 10.90
N ASN A 87 -22.76 4.61 11.43
CA ASN A 87 -23.86 5.48 11.06
C ASN A 87 -23.62 6.89 11.62
N GLN A 88 -23.17 7.79 10.76
CA GLN A 88 -22.94 9.19 11.08
C GLN A 88 -23.92 10.03 10.25
N LEU A 89 -25.01 10.48 10.87
CA LEU A 89 -26.04 11.29 10.22
C LEU A 89 -25.39 12.51 9.53
N ASN A 90 -25.68 12.67 8.24
CA ASN A 90 -25.23 13.80 7.42
C ASN A 90 -23.71 13.97 7.30
N ASN A 91 -22.93 12.89 7.52
CA ASN A 91 -21.47 12.96 7.54
C ASN A 91 -20.77 12.13 6.46
N ALA A 92 -21.37 12.04 5.26
CA ALA A 92 -20.83 11.24 4.16
C ALA A 92 -19.42 11.68 3.73
N SER A 93 -19.06 12.96 3.88
CA SER A 93 -17.74 13.49 3.58
C SER A 93 -16.65 12.85 4.45
N TRP A 94 -16.79 12.87 5.77
CA TRP A 94 -15.83 12.26 6.69
C TRP A 94 -15.80 10.75 6.53
N GLN A 95 -16.95 10.09 6.36
CA GLN A 95 -16.99 8.66 6.08
C GLN A 95 -16.23 8.32 4.78
N ALA A 96 -16.36 9.11 3.71
CA ALA A 96 -15.60 8.92 2.48
C ALA A 96 -14.09 9.16 2.67
N ILE A 97 -13.69 10.14 3.47
CA ILE A 97 -12.28 10.39 3.82
C ILE A 97 -11.69 9.21 4.61
N GLU A 98 -12.42 8.68 5.59
CA GLU A 98 -11.99 7.52 6.38
C GLU A 98 -11.90 6.25 5.53
N ASN A 99 -12.85 6.05 4.61
CA ASN A 99 -12.82 4.97 3.64
C ASN A 99 -11.59 5.07 2.70
N TYR A 100 -11.25 6.29 2.26
CA TYR A 100 -10.00 6.53 1.53
C TYR A 100 -8.76 6.15 2.34
N TYR A 101 -8.68 6.55 3.61
CA TYR A 101 -7.54 6.18 4.45
C TYR A 101 -7.45 4.67 4.67
N SER A 102 -8.59 3.98 4.77
CA SER A 102 -8.63 2.53 4.78
C SER A 102 -7.99 1.95 3.51
N ALA A 103 -8.39 2.40 2.32
CA ALA A 103 -7.77 1.95 1.07
C ALA A 103 -6.28 2.29 0.98
N TYR A 104 -5.87 3.50 1.39
CA TYR A 104 -4.47 3.91 1.42
C TYR A 104 -3.61 3.00 2.31
N TYR A 105 -4.10 2.65 3.50
CA TYR A 105 -3.41 1.71 4.39
C TYR A 105 -3.44 0.28 3.85
N SER A 106 -4.52 -0.15 3.18
CA SER A 106 -4.58 -1.43 2.47
C SER A 106 -3.56 -1.53 1.34
N VAL A 107 -3.34 -0.46 0.56
CA VAL A 107 -2.25 -0.38 -0.43
C VAL A 107 -0.90 -0.60 0.22
N HIS A 108 -0.63 0.09 1.33
CA HIS A 108 0.63 -0.07 2.07
C HIS A 108 0.85 -1.47 2.62
N TYR A 109 -0.21 -2.14 3.06
CA TYR A 109 -0.19 -3.53 3.48
C TYR A 109 0.19 -4.43 2.30
N LEU A 110 -0.56 -4.36 1.20
CA LEU A 110 -0.38 -5.22 0.03
C LEU A 110 1.01 -5.06 -0.60
N LEU A 111 1.48 -3.82 -0.78
CA LEU A 111 2.82 -3.56 -1.34
C LEU A 111 3.93 -4.19 -0.48
N ARG A 112 3.85 -4.10 0.85
CA ARG A 112 4.88 -4.66 1.74
C ARG A 112 4.96 -6.17 1.66
N LEU A 113 3.84 -6.85 1.42
CA LEU A 113 3.83 -8.30 1.19
C LEU A 113 4.55 -8.69 -0.10
N THR A 114 4.68 -7.78 -1.06
CA THR A 114 5.45 -8.00 -2.30
C THR A 114 6.88 -7.47 -2.22
N GLY A 115 7.38 -7.13 -1.02
CA GLY A 115 8.72 -6.56 -0.82
C GLY A 115 8.86 -5.09 -1.21
N VAL A 116 7.77 -4.40 -1.55
CA VAL A 116 7.81 -2.99 -1.96
C VAL A 116 7.25 -2.11 -0.83
N SER A 117 7.92 -1.01 -0.48
CA SER A 117 7.35 -0.08 0.49
C SER A 117 7.82 1.35 0.29
N LEU A 118 7.05 2.27 0.85
CA LEU A 118 7.55 3.60 1.17
C LEU A 118 8.07 3.56 2.60
N THR A 119 9.36 3.84 2.76
CA THR A 119 10.08 3.73 4.02
C THR A 119 10.78 5.05 4.31
N ASN A 120 10.56 5.59 5.50
CA ASN A 120 11.28 6.77 5.96
C ASN A 120 12.63 6.35 6.55
N ILE A 121 13.73 6.82 5.96
CA ILE A 121 15.08 6.62 6.49
C ILE A 121 15.37 7.75 7.46
N ASP A 122 15.47 7.41 8.74
CA ASP A 122 15.86 8.35 9.79
C ASP A 122 17.39 8.51 9.88
N GLY A 123 17.85 9.40 10.77
CA GLY A 123 19.28 9.63 10.94
C GLY A 123 20.07 8.42 11.48
N ARG A 124 19.42 7.50 12.21
CA ARG A 124 20.08 6.29 12.72
C ARG A 124 20.28 5.27 11.60
N SER A 125 19.24 5.05 10.80
CA SER A 125 19.28 4.22 9.60
C SER A 125 20.24 4.76 8.56
N ALA A 126 20.25 6.07 8.30
CA ALA A 126 21.24 6.70 7.41
C ALA A 126 22.68 6.40 7.86
N LYS A 127 23.00 6.65 9.15
CA LYS A 127 24.31 6.35 9.72
C LYS A 127 24.66 4.86 9.69
N SER A 128 23.67 3.98 9.84
CA SER A 128 23.89 2.53 9.73
C SER A 128 24.27 2.14 8.31
N ILE A 129 23.59 2.71 7.31
CA ILE A 129 23.90 2.52 5.89
C ILE A 129 25.30 3.03 5.55
N GLU A 130 25.65 4.23 6.03
CA GLU A 130 26.98 4.84 5.84
C GLU A 130 28.08 3.93 6.42
N ARG A 131 27.89 3.40 7.64
CA ARG A 131 28.86 2.47 8.27
C ARG A 131 28.95 1.13 7.57
N GLY A 132 27.88 0.65 6.95
CA GLY A 132 27.84 -0.63 6.23
C GLY A 132 28.61 -0.62 4.91
N HIS A 133 29.10 0.55 4.46
CA HIS A 133 29.83 0.70 3.20
C HIS A 133 31.34 0.60 3.42
N TRP A 134 31.86 -0.62 3.37
CA TRP A 134 33.28 -0.91 3.65
C TRP A 134 34.27 -0.38 2.59
N HIS A 135 33.79 -0.06 1.38
CA HIS A 135 34.65 0.25 0.23
C HIS A 135 34.83 1.76 -0.09
N ALA A 136 34.40 2.66 0.79
CA ALA A 136 34.43 4.09 0.49
C ALA A 136 35.76 4.74 0.91
N ASN A 137 36.63 5.04 -0.06
CA ASN A 137 37.74 5.97 0.12
C ASN A 137 37.29 7.45 0.24
N LEU A 138 35.97 7.71 0.20
CA LEU A 138 35.39 9.06 0.29
C LEU A 138 34.21 9.08 1.27
N PRO A 139 34.13 10.04 2.21
CA PRO A 139 32.95 10.20 3.05
C PRO A 139 31.74 10.52 2.17
N PHE A 140 30.67 9.74 2.34
CA PHE A 140 29.38 10.01 1.71
C PHE A 140 28.30 10.13 2.79
N SER A 141 27.25 10.88 2.48
CA SER A 141 26.12 11.08 3.38
C SER A 141 24.83 10.59 2.73
N VAL A 142 24.09 9.75 3.45
CA VAL A 142 22.79 9.24 3.04
C VAL A 142 21.71 10.25 3.45
N PRO A 143 20.98 10.87 2.50
CA PRO A 143 19.92 11.81 2.86
C PRO A 143 18.81 11.11 3.64
N THR A 144 18.33 11.72 4.72
CA THR A 144 17.15 11.22 5.44
C THR A 144 15.85 11.48 4.68
N GLY A 145 14.75 10.88 5.13
CA GLY A 145 13.40 11.11 4.60
C GLY A 145 12.84 9.91 3.84
N LEU A 146 11.82 10.14 3.02
CA LEU A 146 11.09 9.07 2.33
C LEU A 146 11.89 8.47 1.16
N TYR A 147 11.97 7.14 1.13
CA TYR A 147 12.51 6.31 0.05
C TYR A 147 11.45 5.31 -0.42
N VAL A 148 11.53 4.92 -1.69
CA VAL A 148 10.95 3.66 -2.17
C VAL A 148 11.94 2.56 -1.86
N MET A 149 11.50 1.54 -1.13
CA MET A 149 12.24 0.33 -0.84
C MET A 149 11.70 -0.81 -1.71
N ASN A 150 12.59 -1.56 -2.35
CA ASN A 150 12.26 -2.76 -3.10
C ASN A 150 13.18 -3.89 -2.66
N TYR A 151 12.61 -4.97 -2.14
CA TYR A 151 13.33 -6.17 -1.73
C TYR A 151 13.21 -7.26 -2.79
N ASP A 152 14.34 -7.70 -3.31
CA ASP A 152 14.45 -8.86 -4.17
C ASP A 152 14.84 -10.08 -3.33
N SER A 153 13.86 -10.95 -3.07
CA SER A 153 14.07 -12.17 -2.27
C SER A 153 14.92 -13.23 -2.97
N SER A 154 15.16 -13.13 -4.28
CA SER A 154 16.03 -14.07 -4.99
C SER A 154 17.52 -13.78 -4.79
N SER A 155 17.86 -12.50 -4.56
CA SER A 155 19.24 -12.03 -4.40
C SER A 155 19.58 -11.53 -2.99
N ALA A 156 18.58 -11.50 -2.10
CA ALA A 156 18.65 -10.92 -0.76
C ALA A 156 19.09 -9.44 -0.78
N VAL A 157 18.64 -8.68 -1.79
CA VAL A 157 19.02 -7.27 -1.97
C VAL A 157 17.83 -6.34 -1.76
N ILE A 158 18.02 -5.32 -0.93
CA ILE A 158 17.15 -4.15 -0.86
C ILE A 158 17.72 -3.04 -1.74
N THR A 159 16.88 -2.49 -2.61
CA THR A 159 17.14 -1.22 -3.30
C THR A 159 16.31 -0.11 -2.67
N LEU A 160 16.97 0.92 -2.16
CA LEU A 160 16.36 2.15 -1.67
C LEU A 160 16.52 3.25 -2.73
N THR A 161 15.43 3.89 -3.14
CA THR A 161 15.46 5.01 -4.10
C THR A 161 14.76 6.24 -3.55
N LYS A 162 15.44 7.39 -3.54
CA LYS A 162 14.89 8.69 -3.17
C LYS A 162 15.01 9.66 -4.34
N ASN A 163 13.87 10.18 -4.80
CA ASN A 163 13.83 11.23 -5.82
C ASN A 163 14.18 12.59 -5.19
N LYS A 164 15.19 13.28 -5.73
CA LYS A 164 15.68 14.58 -5.25
C LYS A 164 14.93 15.78 -5.84
N ARG A 165 14.59 15.74 -7.13
CA ARG A 165 14.02 16.89 -7.85
C ARG A 165 12.51 17.09 -7.66
N ARG A 166 11.88 16.34 -6.76
CA ARG A 166 10.44 16.47 -6.57
C ARG A 166 10.07 17.76 -5.85
N LYS A 167 9.59 18.72 -6.64
CA LYS A 167 8.95 19.96 -6.16
C LYS A 167 7.52 19.72 -5.66
N SER A 168 6.89 18.61 -6.04
CA SER A 168 5.53 18.22 -5.62
C SER A 168 5.38 16.70 -5.57
N GLY A 169 4.60 16.22 -4.60
CA GLY A 169 4.25 14.81 -4.43
C GLY A 169 4.76 14.24 -3.12
N GLY A 170 3.82 13.96 -2.22
CA GLY A 170 4.07 13.33 -0.92
C GLY A 170 3.83 11.83 -0.94
N SER A 171 3.90 11.21 0.26
CA SER A 171 3.71 9.77 0.47
C SER A 171 2.44 9.20 -0.19
N HIS A 172 1.37 9.99 -0.25
CA HIS A 172 0.13 9.60 -0.91
C HIS A 172 0.32 9.34 -2.40
N GLN A 173 0.86 10.30 -3.16
CA GLN A 173 1.05 10.13 -4.60
C GLN A 173 1.98 8.96 -4.91
N ASP A 174 3.00 8.76 -4.08
CA ASP A 174 3.93 7.65 -4.25
C ASP A 174 3.30 6.29 -3.97
N ALA A 175 2.46 6.19 -2.95
CA ALA A 175 1.76 4.95 -2.66
C ALA A 175 0.85 4.55 -3.83
N TRP A 176 0.14 5.53 -4.41
CA TRP A 176 -0.74 5.29 -5.55
C TRP A 176 0.03 4.99 -6.84
N LYS A 177 1.21 5.58 -7.04
CA LYS A 177 2.12 5.19 -8.12
C LYS A 177 2.51 3.72 -8.03
N LEU A 178 3.01 3.30 -6.86
CA LEU A 178 3.42 1.91 -6.61
C LEU A 178 2.23 0.95 -6.72
N TRP A 179 1.04 1.37 -6.29
CA TRP A 179 -0.18 0.59 -6.49
C TRP A 179 -0.52 0.40 -7.97
N VAL A 180 -0.42 1.44 -8.80
CA VAL A 180 -0.62 1.33 -10.25
C VAL A 180 0.39 0.35 -10.87
N GLU A 181 1.65 0.41 -10.47
CA GLU A 181 2.68 -0.55 -10.93
C GLU A 181 2.33 -1.99 -10.55
N LEU A 182 1.78 -2.22 -9.35
CA LEU A 182 1.30 -3.55 -8.96
C LEU A 182 0.06 -3.98 -9.77
N VAL A 183 -0.90 -3.08 -10.02
CA VAL A 183 -2.07 -3.36 -10.88
C VAL A 183 -1.65 -3.72 -12.30
N GLU A 184 -0.62 -3.07 -12.84
CA GLU A 184 -0.03 -3.41 -14.14
C GLU A 184 0.57 -4.81 -14.15
N LYS A 185 1.30 -5.18 -13.09
CA LYS A 185 1.83 -6.55 -12.91
C LYS A 185 0.70 -7.58 -12.84
N LEU A 186 -0.37 -7.31 -12.10
CA LEU A 186 -1.55 -8.18 -12.03
C LEU A 186 -2.23 -8.32 -13.38
N SER A 187 -2.36 -7.23 -14.13
CA SER A 187 -2.93 -7.23 -15.49
C SER A 187 -2.06 -8.05 -16.43
N ALA A 188 -0.74 -7.94 -16.36
CA ALA A 188 0.16 -8.77 -17.16
C ALA A 188 0.02 -10.27 -16.86
N GLN A 189 -0.24 -10.65 -15.59
CA GLN A 189 -0.45 -12.04 -15.18
C GLN A 189 -1.76 -12.65 -15.70
N THR A 190 -2.74 -11.85 -16.13
CA THR A 190 -3.98 -12.39 -16.74
C THR A 190 -3.69 -13.17 -18.03
N ASN A 191 -2.58 -12.87 -18.70
CA ASN A 191 -2.13 -13.58 -19.91
C ASN A 191 -1.69 -15.03 -19.67
N THR A 192 -1.53 -15.44 -18.40
CA THR A 192 -1.25 -16.85 -18.06
C THR A 192 -2.43 -17.77 -18.38
N ASP A 193 -3.66 -17.26 -18.31
CA ASP A 193 -4.88 -17.93 -18.77
C ASP A 193 -5.93 -16.87 -19.16
N LEU A 194 -5.98 -16.55 -20.46
CA LEU A 194 -6.86 -15.51 -20.99
C LEU A 194 -8.35 -15.82 -20.78
N PHE A 195 -8.75 -17.09 -20.83
CA PHE A 195 -10.16 -17.47 -20.66
C PHE A 195 -10.57 -17.37 -19.20
N GLU A 196 -9.72 -17.82 -18.28
CA GLU A 196 -9.98 -17.76 -16.85
C GLU A 196 -10.03 -16.31 -16.33
N TYR A 197 -9.18 -15.44 -16.87
CA TYR A 197 -8.95 -14.10 -16.33
C TYR A 197 -9.51 -12.94 -17.16
N ALA A 198 -10.14 -13.17 -18.32
CA ALA A 198 -10.70 -12.11 -19.18
C ALA A 198 -11.50 -11.04 -18.42
N ARG A 199 -12.40 -11.45 -17.53
CA ARG A 199 -13.22 -10.49 -16.76
C ARG A 199 -12.40 -9.66 -15.77
N ILE A 200 -11.36 -10.25 -15.18
CA ILE A 200 -10.49 -9.55 -14.22
C ILE A 200 -9.59 -8.58 -14.95
N ASP A 201 -9.09 -8.95 -16.12
CA ASP A 201 -8.31 -8.06 -16.97
C ASP A 201 -9.08 -6.78 -17.32
N MET A 202 -10.35 -6.92 -17.69
CA MET A 202 -11.25 -5.78 -17.90
C MET A 202 -11.45 -4.94 -16.63
N ASP A 203 -11.74 -5.58 -15.49
CA ASP A 203 -11.95 -4.89 -14.22
C ASP A 203 -10.65 -4.17 -13.74
N LEU A 204 -9.47 -4.77 -13.94
CA LEU A 204 -8.16 -4.19 -13.58
C LEU A 204 -7.82 -3.02 -14.51
N THR A 205 -8.14 -3.15 -15.80
CA THR A 205 -8.00 -2.05 -16.77
C THR A 205 -8.85 -0.86 -16.36
N GLU A 206 -10.11 -1.10 -15.97
CA GLU A 206 -11.00 -0.03 -15.52
C GLU A 206 -10.55 0.58 -14.18
N HIS A 207 -10.08 -0.25 -13.25
CA HIS A 207 -9.47 0.21 -12.00
C HIS A 207 -8.26 1.10 -12.25
N LYS A 208 -7.35 0.71 -13.16
CA LYS A 208 -6.18 1.50 -13.54
C LYS A 208 -6.59 2.83 -14.17
N ARG A 209 -7.57 2.83 -15.08
CA ARG A 209 -8.12 4.05 -15.68
C ARG A 209 -8.70 4.99 -14.64
N PHE A 210 -9.36 4.45 -13.62
CA PHE A 210 -9.78 5.26 -12.46
C PHE A 210 -8.58 5.83 -11.70
N LEU A 211 -7.55 5.04 -11.41
CA LEU A 211 -6.44 5.50 -10.56
C LEU A 211 -5.66 6.68 -11.19
N VAL A 212 -5.41 6.63 -12.50
CA VAL A 212 -4.52 7.57 -13.19
C VAL A 212 -5.30 8.77 -13.73
N ARG A 213 -5.01 9.97 -13.20
CA ARG A 213 -5.58 11.24 -13.71
C ARG A 213 -4.70 11.86 -14.79
N SER A 214 -3.39 11.82 -14.57
CA SER A 214 -2.35 12.27 -15.50
C SER A 214 -1.03 11.56 -15.18
N SER A 215 0.05 11.88 -15.90
CA SER A 215 1.38 11.26 -15.68
C SER A 215 1.94 11.39 -14.26
N SER A 216 1.46 12.36 -13.47
CA SER A 216 1.94 12.64 -12.11
C SER A 216 0.83 12.83 -11.08
N LYS A 217 -0.44 12.61 -11.45
CA LYS A 217 -1.59 12.77 -10.56
C LYS A 217 -2.47 11.54 -10.54
N TYR A 218 -2.99 11.23 -9.36
CA TYR A 218 -3.84 10.07 -9.11
C TYR A 218 -5.18 10.52 -8.55
N ASN A 219 -6.28 9.91 -9.01
CA ASN A 219 -7.62 10.30 -8.59
C ASN A 219 -7.87 10.12 -7.08
N PRO A 220 -7.46 9.02 -6.42
CA PRO A 220 -7.77 8.85 -4.99
C PRO A 220 -7.32 10.01 -4.06
N PRO A 221 -6.05 10.45 -4.06
CA PRO A 221 -5.62 11.56 -3.22
C PRO A 221 -6.24 12.90 -3.64
N GLU A 222 -6.50 13.11 -4.94
CA GLU A 222 -7.10 14.34 -5.45
C GLU A 222 -8.58 14.44 -5.04
N ILE A 223 -9.39 13.40 -5.27
CA ILE A 223 -10.80 13.36 -4.87
C ILE A 223 -10.91 13.51 -3.34
N ARG A 224 -10.06 12.82 -2.56
CA ARG A 224 -10.02 13.01 -1.10
C ARG A 224 -9.67 14.46 -0.74
N GLY A 225 -8.73 15.09 -1.44
CA GLY A 225 -8.36 16.50 -1.25
C GLY A 225 -9.50 17.46 -1.60
N GLU A 226 -10.24 17.19 -2.68
CA GLU A 226 -11.43 17.93 -3.09
C GLU A 226 -12.55 17.84 -2.05
N ILE A 227 -12.81 16.64 -1.52
CA ILE A 227 -13.77 16.44 -0.42
C ILE A 227 -13.30 17.19 0.84
N ASN A 228 -12.07 16.97 1.30
CA ASN A 228 -11.60 17.43 2.60
C ASN A 228 -11.29 18.93 2.67
N TYR A 229 -10.67 19.50 1.62
CA TYR A 229 -10.15 20.88 1.66
C TYR A 229 -10.93 21.85 0.78
N GLN A 230 -11.61 21.37 -0.25
CA GLN A 230 -12.41 22.22 -1.14
C GLN A 230 -13.91 22.11 -0.86
N PHE A 231 -14.31 21.19 0.03
CA PHE A 231 -15.70 20.91 0.38
C PHE A 231 -16.57 20.61 -0.86
N LYS A 232 -16.02 19.81 -1.79
CA LYS A 232 -16.66 19.42 -3.05
C LYS A 232 -17.09 17.96 -3.07
N GLY A 233 -17.89 17.63 -4.07
CA GLY A 233 -18.23 16.24 -4.44
C GLY A 233 -19.61 15.80 -3.96
N GLY A 234 -20.48 16.73 -3.57
CA GLY A 234 -21.83 16.42 -3.10
C GLY A 234 -21.83 15.56 -1.84
N SER A 235 -20.80 15.68 -1.01
CA SER A 235 -20.60 14.84 0.18
C SER A 235 -20.83 15.60 1.48
N TRP A 236 -20.84 16.93 1.43
CA TRP A 236 -21.14 17.80 2.56
C TRP A 236 -22.59 18.27 2.53
N ILE A 237 -23.25 18.26 3.70
CA ILE A 237 -24.67 18.65 3.83
C ILE A 237 -24.95 20.09 3.37
N PHE A 238 -23.97 20.98 3.46
CA PHE A 238 -24.11 22.38 3.06
C PHE A 238 -23.86 22.61 1.55
N GLU A 239 -23.43 21.60 0.78
CA GLU A 239 -23.38 21.71 -0.69
C GLU A 239 -24.79 21.75 -1.27
N GLN A 240 -25.00 22.54 -2.33
CA GLN A 240 -26.30 22.58 -3.01
C GLN A 240 -26.65 21.20 -3.59
N LYS A 241 -27.90 20.75 -3.39
CA LYS A 241 -28.42 19.46 -3.88
C LYS A 241 -27.67 18.21 -3.36
N SER A 242 -26.96 18.32 -2.23
CA SER A 242 -26.17 17.23 -1.64
C SER A 242 -26.98 16.11 -0.99
N ALA A 243 -28.23 16.34 -0.62
CA ALA A 243 -29.04 15.36 0.12
C ALA A 243 -29.15 14.01 -0.63
N ALA A 244 -29.34 14.04 -1.95
CA ALA A 244 -29.44 12.84 -2.77
C ALA A 244 -28.10 12.10 -2.86
N SER A 245 -27.00 12.82 -3.11
CA SER A 245 -25.65 12.25 -3.23
C SER A 245 -25.14 11.70 -1.90
N ILE A 246 -25.39 12.39 -0.78
CA ILE A 246 -25.08 11.90 0.59
C ILE A 246 -25.72 10.53 0.81
N GLY A 247 -27.02 10.38 0.52
CA GLY A 247 -27.69 9.09 0.65
C GLY A 247 -27.10 7.99 -0.23
N VAL A 248 -26.65 8.32 -1.45
CA VAL A 248 -25.96 7.37 -2.35
C VAL A 248 -24.61 6.95 -1.77
N LEU A 249 -23.80 7.91 -1.31
CA LEU A 249 -22.49 7.66 -0.71
C LEU A 249 -22.62 6.79 0.54
N GLN A 250 -23.53 7.13 1.46
CA GLN A 250 -23.75 6.36 2.69
C GLN A 250 -24.20 4.93 2.40
N ARG A 251 -25.10 4.72 1.43
CA ARG A 251 -25.48 3.35 1.00
C ARG A 251 -24.30 2.59 0.43
N LYS A 252 -23.42 3.24 -0.35
CA LYS A 252 -22.22 2.60 -0.90
C LYS A 252 -21.20 2.25 0.18
N ILE A 253 -21.04 3.09 1.19
CA ILE A 253 -20.14 2.85 2.32
C ILE A 253 -20.68 1.70 3.19
N ALA A 254 -21.99 1.68 3.44
CA ALA A 254 -22.63 0.63 4.23
C ALA A 254 -22.77 -0.72 3.48
N ALA A 255 -22.61 -0.73 2.15
CA ALA A 255 -22.74 -1.95 1.37
C ALA A 255 -21.60 -2.93 1.68
N THR A 256 -21.95 -4.16 2.06
CA THR A 256 -21.00 -5.22 2.44
C THR A 256 -20.38 -5.97 1.25
N GLY A 257 -20.49 -5.42 0.04
CA GLY A 257 -20.08 -6.08 -1.21
C GLY A 257 -19.34 -5.16 -2.18
N LEU A 258 -18.71 -5.77 -3.18
CA LEU A 258 -18.00 -5.02 -4.21
C LEU A 258 -18.99 -4.35 -5.17
N SER A 259 -18.88 -3.03 -5.27
CA SER A 259 -19.52 -2.28 -6.35
C SER A 259 -18.81 -2.54 -7.69
N PRO A 260 -19.52 -2.44 -8.82
CA PRO A 260 -18.88 -2.37 -10.14
C PRO A 260 -17.85 -1.25 -10.16
N ILE A 261 -16.67 -1.55 -10.72
CA ILE A 261 -15.60 -0.57 -10.89
C ILE A 261 -15.92 0.30 -12.11
N SER A 262 -15.64 1.58 -11.99
CA SER A 262 -15.77 2.58 -13.05
C SER A 262 -14.62 3.56 -12.99
N SER A 263 -14.19 4.05 -14.15
CA SER A 263 -13.11 5.02 -14.37
C SER A 263 -13.50 6.47 -14.11
N ALA A 264 -14.78 6.77 -13.92
CA ALA A 264 -15.20 8.16 -13.68
C ALA A 264 -14.64 8.70 -12.35
N SER A 265 -14.10 9.92 -12.39
CA SER A 265 -13.47 10.58 -11.24
C SER A 265 -14.51 11.22 -10.32
N THR A 266 -15.30 10.40 -9.61
CA THR A 266 -16.31 10.86 -8.66
C THR A 266 -16.12 10.23 -7.26
N PRO A 267 -16.67 10.83 -6.19
CA PRO A 267 -16.65 10.24 -4.86
C PRO A 267 -17.28 8.84 -4.78
N GLU A 268 -18.35 8.56 -5.53
CA GLU A 268 -18.97 7.24 -5.57
C GLU A 268 -18.03 6.17 -6.13
N ASN A 269 -17.27 6.53 -7.16
CA ASN A 269 -16.29 5.64 -7.77
C ASN A 269 -15.03 5.53 -6.93
N LEU A 270 -14.64 6.58 -6.21
CA LEU A 270 -13.62 6.47 -5.18
C LEU A 270 -13.97 5.37 -4.18
N LEU A 271 -15.19 5.39 -3.63
CA LEU A 271 -15.66 4.36 -2.70
C LEU A 271 -15.64 2.96 -3.33
N ALA A 272 -16.15 2.80 -4.56
CA ALA A 272 -16.16 1.51 -5.24
C ALA A 272 -14.74 0.93 -5.43
N ASN A 273 -13.80 1.76 -5.87
CA ASN A 273 -12.41 1.37 -6.07
C ASN A 273 -11.68 1.11 -4.75
N ASN A 274 -11.94 1.91 -3.71
CA ASN A 274 -11.41 1.68 -2.36
C ASN A 274 -11.89 0.34 -1.80
N MET A 275 -13.18 0.03 -1.95
CA MET A 275 -13.75 -1.23 -1.45
C MET A 275 -13.10 -2.45 -2.09
N PHE A 276 -12.73 -2.39 -3.37
CA PHE A 276 -11.94 -3.44 -4.00
C PHE A 276 -10.59 -3.66 -3.27
N ILE A 277 -9.82 -2.59 -3.07
CA ILE A 277 -8.50 -2.65 -2.43
C ILE A 277 -8.60 -3.18 -1.00
N ILE A 278 -9.57 -2.66 -0.21
CA ILE A 278 -9.82 -3.05 1.17
C ILE A 278 -10.22 -4.53 1.24
N SER A 279 -11.12 -4.98 0.34
CA SER A 279 -11.57 -6.38 0.29
C SER A 279 -10.43 -7.32 -0.09
N LEU A 280 -9.58 -6.92 -1.04
CA LEU A 280 -8.40 -7.69 -1.44
C LEU A 280 -7.41 -7.83 -0.27
N ALA A 281 -7.08 -6.72 0.41
CA ALA A 281 -6.23 -6.74 1.60
C ALA A 281 -6.79 -7.66 2.69
N ASN A 282 -8.09 -7.57 2.97
CA ASN A 282 -8.75 -8.45 3.95
C ASN A 282 -8.67 -9.92 3.56
N ALA A 283 -8.93 -10.26 2.30
CA ALA A 283 -8.90 -11.63 1.84
C ALA A 283 -7.48 -12.22 1.81
N VAL A 284 -6.46 -11.41 1.46
CA VAL A 284 -5.04 -11.80 1.58
C VAL A 284 -4.67 -12.06 3.05
N PHE A 285 -5.10 -11.19 3.97
CA PHE A 285 -4.87 -11.37 5.40
C PHE A 285 -5.50 -12.66 5.94
N VAL A 286 -6.78 -12.92 5.62
CA VAL A 286 -7.47 -14.15 6.04
C VAL A 286 -6.73 -15.38 5.49
N ARG A 287 -6.40 -15.38 4.20
CA ARG A 287 -5.65 -16.49 3.59
C ARG A 287 -4.30 -16.71 4.26
N ALA A 288 -3.56 -15.64 4.58
CA ALA A 288 -2.29 -15.74 5.28
C ALA A 288 -2.46 -16.31 6.71
N SER A 289 -3.52 -15.91 7.42
CA SER A 289 -3.87 -16.46 8.74
C SER A 289 -4.19 -17.96 8.69
N GLU A 290 -4.91 -18.40 7.67
CA GLU A 290 -5.26 -19.81 7.46
C GLU A 290 -4.05 -20.66 7.03
N ARG A 291 -3.27 -20.17 6.06
CA ARG A 291 -2.10 -20.88 5.52
C ARG A 291 -0.94 -20.96 6.52
N TYR A 292 -0.76 -19.93 7.35
CA TYR A 292 0.34 -19.86 8.31
C TYR A 292 -0.21 -19.75 9.74
N PRO A 293 -0.61 -20.88 10.37
CA PRO A 293 -1.25 -20.87 11.69
C PRO A 293 -0.33 -20.40 12.83
N LYS A 294 0.98 -20.31 12.59
CA LYS A 294 1.97 -19.76 13.53
C LYS A 294 2.45 -18.35 13.15
N GLY A 295 1.90 -17.79 12.07
CA GLY A 295 2.27 -16.47 11.54
C GLY A 295 1.63 -15.31 12.31
N ILE A 296 2.13 -14.11 12.07
CA ILE A 296 1.62 -12.87 12.68
C ILE A 296 0.13 -12.68 12.36
N CYS A 297 -0.30 -12.91 11.11
CA CYS A 297 -1.70 -12.74 10.70
C CYS A 297 -2.66 -13.60 11.55
N ARG A 298 -2.29 -14.86 11.85
CA ARG A 298 -3.09 -15.74 12.71
C ARG A 298 -3.16 -15.24 14.15
N SER A 299 -2.05 -14.76 14.70
CA SER A 299 -2.08 -14.18 16.05
C SER A 299 -2.93 -12.92 16.11
N LEU A 300 -2.97 -12.11 15.05
CA LEU A 300 -3.77 -10.89 15.00
C LEU A 300 -5.25 -11.21 14.83
N SER A 301 -5.61 -12.15 13.95
CA SER A 301 -7.01 -12.56 13.73
C SER A 301 -7.67 -13.18 14.96
N ASN A 302 -6.87 -13.77 15.87
CA ASN A 302 -7.39 -14.29 17.13
C ASN A 302 -7.62 -13.19 18.18
N LYS A 303 -7.05 -12.00 17.97
CA LYS A 303 -7.10 -10.89 18.93
C LYS A 303 -8.08 -9.79 18.52
N TYR A 304 -8.23 -9.56 17.21
CA TYR A 304 -9.03 -8.50 16.59
C TYR A 304 -9.89 -9.09 15.49
#